data_AF-A0A3B8V325-F1
#
_entry.id   AF-A0A3B8V325-F1
#
_cell.length_a   1.000
_cell.length_b   1.000
_cell.length_c   1.000
_cell.angle_alpha   90.00
_cell.angle_beta   90.00
_cell.angle_gamma   90.00
#
_symmetry.space_group_name_H-M   'P 1'
#
loop_
_entity.id
_entity.type
_entity.pdbx_description
1 polymer ?
#
loop_
_entity_poly.entity_id
_entity_poly.type
_entity_poly.pdbx_seq_one_letter_code
_entity_poly.pdbx_strand_id
1 'polypeptide(L)' 'MLVASFYRFTALEDPASLVEPLERCCAMHDVRGIVLLAPEGINATIAGTREDVMTVVDHLRADPRLA' A
#
# COMPACT_ATOMS: atom_id res chain seq x y z
N MET A 1 11.25 9.15 11.11
CA MET A 1 10.26 9.33 10.04
C MET A 1 10.82 8.75 8.75
N LEU A 2 10.10 7.82 8.13
CA LEU A 2 10.42 7.23 6.83
C LEU A 2 9.35 7.68 5.83
N VAL A 3 9.78 8.03 4.62
CA VAL A 3 8.89 8.24 3.47
C VAL A 3 9.24 7.18 2.45
N ALA A 4 8.25 6.42 1.99
CA ALA A 4 8.40 5.41 0.95
C ALA A 4 7.57 5.82 -0.27
N SER A 5 8.19 5.77 -1.44
CA SER A 5 7.51 5.88 -2.73
C SER A 5 7.77 4.61 -3.52
N PHE A 6 6.72 4.01 -4.07
CA PHE A 6 6.82 2.74 -4.79
C PHE A 6 5.72 2.60 -5.83
N TYR A 7 5.96 1.74 -6.80
CA TYR A 7 4.99 1.37 -7.82
C TYR A 7 5.18 -0.08 -8.23
N ARG A 8 4.14 -0.67 -8.81
CA ARG A 8 4.23 -1.97 -9.48
C ARG A 8 3.18 -2.04 -10.58
N PHE A 9 3.60 -2.38 -11.78
CA PHE A 9 2.70 -2.73 -12.87
C PHE A 9 2.35 -4.21 -12.80
N THR A 10 1.06 -4.50 -12.62
CA THR A 10 0.52 -5.86 -12.53
C THR A 10 -0.98 -5.81 -12.75
N ALA A 11 -1.56 -6.85 -13.32
CA ALA A 11 -3.01 -6.93 -13.44
C ALA A 11 -3.64 -7.06 -12.04
N LEU A 12 -4.42 -6.07 -11.64
CA LEU A 12 -5.24 -6.10 -10.43
C LEU A 12 -6.70 -6.26 -10.82
N GLU A 13 -7.21 -7.47 -10.65
CA GLU A 13 -8.65 -7.72 -10.69
C GLU A 13 -9.31 -7.09 -9.46
N ASP A 14 -10.36 -6.31 -9.70
CA ASP A 14 -11.12 -5.56 -8.68
C ASP A 14 -10.24 -4.77 -7.69
N PRO A 15 -9.50 -3.75 -8.15
CA PRO A 15 -8.61 -2.96 -7.29
C PRO A 15 -9.38 -2.20 -6.18
N ALA A 16 -10.68 -1.98 -6.34
CA ALA A 16 -11.52 -1.34 -5.33
C ALA A 16 -11.61 -2.18 -4.04
N SER A 17 -11.56 -3.51 -4.16
CA SER A 17 -11.55 -4.43 -3.01
C SER A 17 -10.33 -4.27 -2.09
N LEU A 18 -9.23 -3.69 -2.60
CA LEU A 18 -7.99 -3.47 -1.86
C LEU A 18 -7.98 -2.17 -1.05
N VAL A 19 -8.91 -1.25 -1.31
CA VAL A 19 -8.93 0.08 -0.69
C VAL A 19 -9.18 -0.01 0.81
N GLU A 20 -10.29 -0.62 1.22
CA GLU A 20 -10.69 -0.67 2.63
C GLU A 20 -9.66 -1.42 3.52
N PRO A 21 -9.12 -2.60 3.13
CA PRO A 21 -8.08 -3.26 3.91
C PRO A 21 -6.82 -2.41 4.06
N LEU A 22 -6.40 -1.73 3.00
CA LEU A 22 -5.20 -0.91 3.00
C LEU A 22 -5.38 0.37 3.84
N GLU A 23 -6.53 1.04 3.73
CA GLU A 23 -6.86 2.20 4.56
C GLU A 23 -6.86 1.82 6.04
N ARG A 24 -7.45 0.67 6.39
CA ARG A 24 -7.47 0.15 7.76
C ARG A 24 -6.07 -0.16 8.27
N CYS A 25 -5.22 -0.77 7.45
CA CYS A 25 -3.83 -1.04 7.79
C CYS A 25 -3.05 0.26 8.05
N CYS A 26 -3.14 1.24 7.14
CA CYS A 26 -2.51 2.55 7.31
C CYS A 26 -2.99 3.26 8.59
N ALA A 27 -4.29 3.27 8.86
CA ALA A 27 -4.87 3.93 10.04
C ALA A 27 -4.42 3.27 11.36
N MET A 28 -4.30 1.94 11.39
CA MET A 28 -3.84 1.19 12.56
C MET A 28 -2.36 1.48 12.90
N HIS A 29 -1.56 1.87 11.89
CA HIS A 29 -0.12 2.09 12.00
C HIS A 29 0.29 3.59 11.91
N ASP A 30 -0.66 4.53 12.04
CA ASP A 30 -0.44 5.98 11.84
C ASP A 30 0.39 6.32 10.59
N VAL A 31 0.16 5.57 9.51
CA VAL A 31 0.77 5.79 8.19
C VAL A 31 -0.15 6.66 7.36
N ARG A 32 0.43 7.70 6.75
CA ARG A 32 -0.32 8.66 5.92
C ARG A 32 0.30 8.77 4.55
N GLY A 33 -0.52 9.13 3.56
CA GLY A 33 -0.04 9.33 2.21
C GLY A 33 -1.13 9.14 1.16
N ILE A 34 -0.68 8.90 -0.07
CA ILE A 34 -1.55 8.66 -1.21
C ILE A 34 -1.17 7.30 -1.78
N VAL A 35 -2.19 6.47 -2.02
CA VAL A 35 -2.07 5.23 -2.77
C VAL A 35 -3.07 5.28 -3.92
N LEU A 36 -2.58 5.08 -5.13
CA LEU A 36 -3.35 4.96 -6.35
C LEU A 36 -3.40 3.49 -6.73
N LEU A 37 -4.61 2.95 -6.80
CA LEU A 37 -4.90 1.59 -7.25
C LEU A 37 -5.63 1.67 -8.59
N ALA A 38 -5.15 0.93 -9.57
CA ALA A 38 -5.72 0.86 -10.91
C ALA A 38 -5.67 -0.60 -11.40
N PRO A 39 -6.46 -0.97 -12.43
CA PRO A 39 -6.39 -2.31 -13.01
C PRO A 39 -4.98 -2.69 -13.51
N GLU A 40 -4.16 -1.69 -13.85
CA GLU A 40 -2.77 -1.84 -14.29
C GLU A 40 -1.73 -1.90 -13.15
N GLY A 41 -2.14 -1.71 -11.90
CA GLY A 41 -1.28 -1.87 -10.73
C GLY A 41 -1.45 -0.82 -9.64
N ILE A 42 -0.34 -0.49 -8.97
CA ILE A 42 -0.31 0.40 -7.80
C ILE A 42 0.79 1.46 -7.95
N ASN A 43 0.53 2.67 -7.47
CA ASN A 43 1.53 3.72 -7.24
C ASN A 43 1.25 4.38 -5.89
N ALA A 44 2.27 4.56 -5.06
CA ALA A 44 2.09 5.07 -3.71
C ALA A 44 3.22 5.99 -3.26
N THR A 45 2.86 6.92 -2.38
CA THR A 45 3.79 7.64 -1.50
C THR A 45 3.19 7.70 -0.10
N ILE A 46 3.85 7.06 0.87
CA ILE A 46 3.39 6.98 2.27
C ILE A 46 4.51 7.36 3.25
N ALA A 47 4.13 7.82 4.44
CA ALA A 47 5.05 8.29 5.47
C ALA A 47 4.57 7.87 6.87
N GLY A 48 5.54 7.61 7.76
CA GLY A 48 5.31 7.17 9.14
C GLY A 48 6.60 6.85 9.88
N THR A 49 6.54 6.03 10.93
CA THR A 49 7.75 5.41 11.49
C THR A 49 8.31 4.37 10.51
N ARG A 50 9.57 3.95 10.68
CA ARG A 50 10.15 2.91 9.81
C ARG A 50 9.38 1.58 9.98
N GLU A 51 9.07 1.21 11.21
CA GLU A 51 8.37 -0.04 11.53
C GLU A 51 6.96 -0.06 10.93
N ASP A 52 6.22 1.04 11.10
CA ASP A 52 4.85 1.16 10.60
C ASP A 52 4.78 1.17 9.07
N VAL A 53 5.64 1.94 8.40
CA VAL A 53 5.71 1.96 6.94
C VAL A 53 6.07 0.58 6.39
N MET A 54 7.02 -0.12 7.02
CA MET A 54 7.37 -1.47 6.59
C MET A 54 6.22 -2.46 6.83
N THR A 55 5.45 -2.32 7.91
CA THR A 55 4.27 -3.16 8.17
C THR A 55 3.20 -2.99 7.08
N VAL A 56 2.95 -1.76 6.63
CA VAL A 56 2.05 -1.49 5.48
C VAL A 56 2.60 -2.09 4.18
N VAL A 57 3.90 -1.98 3.94
CA VAL A 57 4.54 -2.58 2.75
C VAL A 57 4.43 -4.11 2.78
N ASP A 58 4.60 -4.73 3.95
CA ASP A 58 4.49 -6.17 4.10
C ASP A 58 3.03 -6.66 3.99
N HIS A 59 2.05 -5.86 4.44
CA HIS A 59 0.63 -6.11 4.16
C HIS A 59 0.35 -6.14 2.66
N LEU A 60 0.89 -5.19 1.89
CA LEU A 60 0.76 -5.19 0.43
C LEU A 60 1.45 -6.40 -0.20
N ARG A 61 2.65 -6.76 0.25
CA ARG A 61 3.40 -7.94 -0.26
C ARG A 61 2.76 -9.28 0.07
N ALA A 62 1.84 -9.33 1.04
CA ALA A 62 1.06 -10.54 1.31
C ALA A 62 0.12 -10.90 0.14
N ASP A 63 -0.26 -9.92 -0.70
CA ASP A 63 -0.91 -10.19 -1.97
C ASP A 63 0.15 -10.60 -3.02
N PRO A 64 0.12 -11.83 -3.57
CA PRO A 64 1.09 -12.30 -4.55
C PRO A 64 1.18 -11.43 -5.80
N ARG A 65 0.10 -10.70 -6.13
CA ARG A 65 0.10 -9.75 -7.25
C ARG A 65 1.03 -8.57 -6.98
N LEU A 66 1.27 -8.23 -5.71
CA LEU A 66 2.02 -7.07 -5.22
C LEU A 66 3.35 -7.39 -4.51
N ALA A 67 3.67 -8.67 -4.31
CA ALA A 67 4.86 -9.19 -3.61
C ALA A 67 6.22 -8.80 -4.23
#